data_AF-A0A4R7ZNI9-F1
#
_entry.id   AF-A0A4R7ZNI9-F1
#
_cell.length_a   1.000
_cell.length_b   1.000
_cell.length_c   1.000
_cell.angle_alpha   90.00
_cell.angle_beta   90.00
_cell.angle_gamma   90.00
#
_symmetry.space_group_name_H-M   'P 1'
#
loop_
_entity.id
_entity.type
_entity.pdbx_description
1 polymer ?
#
loop_
_entity_poly.entity_id
_entity_poly.type
_entity_poly.pdbx_seq_one_letter_code
_entity_poly.pdbx_strand_id
1 'polypeptide(L)'
;MTTVLHWNKFSHHNPAFWIWSALYFAAPVLVFSAWLANRRYADPVRRDDDLLPPAIRGVAGLVGVLALAQGAAMFGSPSTFLDLWPWTLTPLSCRTLAAVSCLGGAGAWAWCDARWSTLRRMLEVELIMVGSILLAAFRARDELNSGKPLAWPLLTGFCLLFVASIVAWSAQPGSRVRR
;
A
#
# COMPACT_ATOMS: atom_id res chain seq x y z
N MET A 1 12.36 -5.48 9.52
CA MET A 1 13.70 -5.82 8.99
C MET A 1 14.66 -4.62 9.01
N THR A 2 14.29 -3.46 8.47
CA THR A 2 15.15 -2.26 8.44
C THR A 2 15.67 -1.82 9.82
N THR A 3 14.86 -1.97 10.88
CA THR A 3 15.23 -1.72 12.28
C THR A 3 16.39 -2.58 12.75
N VAL A 4 16.40 -3.87 12.41
CA VAL A 4 17.48 -4.82 12.79
C VAL A 4 18.76 -4.48 12.03
N LEU A 5 18.64 -4.10 10.75
CA LEU A 5 19.79 -3.71 9.91
C LEU A 5 20.51 -2.44 10.40
N HIS A 6 19.81 -1.57 11.14
CA HIS A 6 20.36 -0.31 11.67
C HIS A 6 20.33 -0.28 13.20
N TRP A 7 20.42 -1.45 13.83
CA TRP A 7 20.27 -1.63 15.28
C TRP A 7 21.16 -0.70 16.11
N ASN A 8 22.36 -0.42 15.61
CA ASN A 8 23.33 0.47 16.26
C ASN A 8 22.93 1.96 16.29
N LYS A 9 21.93 2.38 15.49
CA LYS A 9 21.46 3.78 15.48
C LYS A 9 20.43 4.09 16.56
N PHE A 10 19.97 3.09 17.32
CA PHE A 10 18.93 3.27 18.33
C PHE A 10 19.49 3.43 19.74
N SER A 11 18.78 4.20 20.57
CA SER A 11 19.15 4.49 21.96
C SER A 11 18.75 3.33 22.89
N HIS A 12 19.62 2.32 22.99
CA HIS A 12 19.39 1.10 23.80
C HIS A 12 19.23 1.35 25.31
N HIS A 13 19.69 2.50 25.80
CA HIS A 13 19.62 2.89 27.21
C HIS A 13 18.23 3.40 27.63
N ASN A 14 17.34 3.70 26.67
CA ASN A 14 16.00 4.18 26.98
C ASN A 14 15.01 3.00 27.02
N PRO A 15 14.31 2.73 28.14
CA PRO A 15 13.35 1.63 28.23
C PRO A 15 12.22 1.74 27.19
N ALA A 16 11.87 2.95 26.75
CA ALA A 16 10.89 3.13 25.69
C ALA A 16 11.30 2.43 24.38
N PHE A 17 12.60 2.40 24.04
CA PHE A 17 13.08 1.71 22.84
C PHE A 17 12.71 0.23 22.84
N TRP A 18 12.87 -0.44 23.98
CA TRP A 18 12.56 -1.87 24.13
C TRP A 18 11.06 -2.15 24.09
N ILE A 19 10.25 -1.31 24.75
CA ILE A 19 8.79 -1.42 24.71
C ILE A 19 8.27 -1.29 23.27
N TRP A 20 8.70 -0.24 22.56
CA TRP A 20 8.29 -0.02 21.18
C TRP A 20 8.82 -1.10 20.24
N SER A 21 10.07 -1.54 20.41
CA SER A 21 10.62 -2.64 19.60
C SER A 21 9.82 -3.92 19.79
N ALA A 22 9.55 -4.32 21.04
CA ALA A 22 8.74 -5.49 21.34
C ALA A 22 7.35 -5.38 20.71
N LEU A 23 6.71 -4.22 20.81
CA LEU A 23 5.42 -3.96 20.15
C LEU A 23 5.49 -4.11 18.63
N TYR A 24 6.50 -3.51 17.98
CA TYR A 24 6.65 -3.60 16.52
C TYR A 24 6.97 -5.01 16.02
N PHE A 25 7.64 -5.85 16.82
CA PHE A 25 7.86 -7.25 16.48
C PHE A 25 6.64 -8.14 16.78
N ALA A 26 5.94 -7.89 17.88
CA ALA A 26 4.79 -8.67 18.30
C ALA A 26 3.55 -8.35 17.46
N ALA A 27 3.30 -7.08 17.14
CA ALA A 27 2.07 -6.64 16.50
C ALA A 27 1.79 -7.34 15.15
N PRO A 28 2.74 -7.50 14.21
CA PRO A 28 2.48 -8.22 12.97
C PRO A 28 2.06 -9.68 13.21
N VAL A 29 2.71 -10.36 14.17
CA VAL A 29 2.40 -11.75 14.53
C VAL A 29 1.04 -11.84 15.21
N LEU A 30 0.75 -10.95 16.15
CA LEU A 30 -0.52 -10.91 16.87
C LEU A 30 -1.68 -10.57 15.94
N VAL A 31 -1.52 -9.57 15.07
CA VAL A 31 -2.53 -9.18 14.07
C VAL A 31 -2.76 -10.31 13.08
N PHE A 32 -1.70 -10.96 12.59
CA PHE A 32 -1.84 -12.10 11.69
C PHE A 32 -2.52 -13.31 12.37
N SER A 33 -2.15 -13.60 13.62
CA SER A 33 -2.74 -14.69 14.41
C SER A 33 -4.21 -14.41 14.71
N ALA A 34 -4.54 -13.18 15.11
CA ALA A 34 -5.91 -12.74 15.34
C ALA A 34 -6.73 -12.80 14.04
N TRP A 35 -6.15 -12.38 12.92
CA TRP A 35 -6.79 -12.52 11.61
C TRP A 35 -7.08 -13.99 11.28
N LEU A 36 -6.11 -14.90 11.48
CA LEU A 36 -6.28 -16.34 11.24
C LEU A 36 -7.36 -16.95 12.14
N ALA A 37 -7.37 -16.59 13.43
CA ALA A 37 -8.40 -17.00 14.38
C ALA A 37 -9.79 -16.49 13.96
N ASN A 38 -9.87 -15.22 13.52
CA ASN A 38 -11.11 -14.59 13.09
C ASN A 38 -11.63 -15.13 11.75
N ARG A 39 -10.80 -15.78 10.91
CA ARG A 39 -11.30 -16.43 9.68
C ARG A 39 -12.35 -17.51 9.95
N ARG A 40 -12.32 -18.12 11.14
CA ARG A 40 -13.32 -19.12 11.56
C ARG A 40 -14.72 -18.54 11.72
N TYR A 41 -14.82 -17.23 11.94
CA TYR A 41 -16.07 -16.49 12.06
C TYR A 41 -16.36 -15.61 10.84
N ALA A 42 -15.60 -15.78 9.75
CA ALA A 42 -15.82 -15.01 8.53
C ALA A 42 -17.15 -15.43 7.89
N ASP A 43 -18.01 -14.45 7.63
CA ASP A 43 -19.29 -14.69 6.97
C ASP A 43 -19.05 -15.33 5.58
N PRO A 44 -19.72 -16.45 5.25
CA PRO A 44 -19.65 -17.03 3.92
C PRO A 44 -20.18 -16.00 2.90
N VAL A 45 -19.65 -16.06 1.67
CA VAL A 45 -20.15 -15.21 0.57
C VAL A 45 -21.63 -15.52 0.37
N ARG A 46 -22.50 -14.53 0.60
CA ARG A 46 -23.94 -14.67 0.40
C ARG A 46 -24.28 -14.42 -1.07
N ARG A 47 -25.38 -15.00 -1.55
CA ARG A 47 -25.85 -14.78 -2.94
C ARG A 47 -26.17 -13.31 -3.25
N ASP A 48 -26.46 -12.53 -2.22
CA ASP A 48 -26.80 -11.11 -2.33
C ASP A 48 -25.58 -10.19 -2.14
N ASP A 49 -24.37 -10.75 -1.97
CA ASP A 49 -23.16 -9.93 -1.86
C ASP A 49 -22.83 -9.31 -3.23
N ASP A 50 -22.60 -7.99 -3.26
CA ASP A 50 -22.13 -7.31 -4.45
C ASP A 50 -20.71 -7.79 -4.79
N LEU A 51 -20.58 -8.48 -5.93
CA LEU A 51 -19.31 -9.01 -6.41
C LEU A 51 -18.65 -8.06 -7.42
N LEU A 52 -17.32 -8.01 -7.35
CA LEU A 52 -16.48 -7.28 -8.26
C LEU A 52 -16.54 -7.89 -9.66
N PRO A 53 -16.71 -7.06 -10.71
CA PRO A 53 -16.46 -7.48 -12.07
C PRO A 53 -15.03 -8.04 -12.22
N PRO A 54 -14.84 -9.11 -13.01
CA PRO A 54 -13.55 -9.77 -13.14
C PRO A 54 -12.44 -8.84 -13.66
N ALA A 55 -12.79 -7.83 -14.47
CA ALA A 55 -11.86 -6.82 -14.94
C ALA A 55 -11.30 -5.96 -13.79
N ILE A 56 -12.17 -5.41 -12.93
CA ILE A 56 -11.77 -4.60 -11.78
C ILE A 56 -10.93 -5.44 -10.80
N ARG A 57 -11.34 -6.69 -10.59
CA ARG A 57 -10.59 -7.65 -9.77
C ARG A 57 -9.19 -7.92 -10.33
N GLY A 58 -9.09 -8.09 -11.65
CA GLY A 58 -7.84 -8.29 -12.37
C GLY A 58 -6.90 -7.10 -12.18
N VAL A 59 -7.40 -5.88 -12.40
CA VAL A 59 -6.65 -4.64 -12.26
C VAL A 59 -6.18 -4.43 -10.81
N ALA A 60 -7.06 -4.55 -9.82
CA ALA A 60 -6.70 -4.37 -8.41
C ALA A 60 -5.62 -5.37 -7.96
N GLY A 61 -5.76 -6.64 -8.37
CA GLY A 61 -4.76 -7.65 -8.06
C GLY A 61 -3.42 -7.41 -8.76
N LEU A 62 -3.45 -6.98 -10.03
CA LEU A 62 -2.24 -6.64 -10.78
C LEU A 62 -1.50 -5.45 -10.14
N VAL A 63 -2.22 -4.38 -9.77
CA VAL A 63 -1.63 -3.23 -9.07
C VAL A 63 -0.97 -3.68 -7.77
N GLY A 64 -1.62 -4.55 -7.00
CA GLY A 64 -1.03 -5.08 -5.76
C GLY A 64 0.23 -5.91 -5.99
N VAL A 65 0.27 -6.75 -7.03
CA VAL A 65 1.48 -7.50 -7.40
C VAL A 65 2.61 -6.58 -7.86
N LEU A 66 2.30 -5.56 -8.67
CA LEU A 66 3.29 -4.57 -9.10
C LEU A 66 3.85 -3.78 -7.91
N ALA A 67 3.00 -3.43 -6.94
CA ALA A 67 3.43 -2.75 -5.72
C ALA A 67 4.38 -3.63 -4.88
N LEU A 68 4.10 -4.93 -4.77
CA LEU A 68 4.99 -5.89 -4.12
C LEU A 68 6.32 -6.04 -4.88
N ALA A 69 6.28 -6.15 -6.20
CA ALA A 69 7.47 -6.25 -7.04
C ALA A 69 8.36 -4.99 -6.90
N GLN A 70 7.74 -3.81 -6.90
CA GLN A 70 8.43 -2.55 -6.65
C GLN A 70 9.05 -2.52 -5.24
N GLY A 71 8.29 -2.89 -4.21
CA GLY A 71 8.79 -2.97 -2.84
C GLY A 71 9.99 -3.90 -2.71
N ALA A 72 9.91 -5.10 -3.31
CA ALA A 72 11.02 -6.05 -3.33
C ALA A 72 12.25 -5.48 -4.05
N ALA A 73 12.07 -4.84 -5.20
CA ALA A 73 13.15 -4.20 -5.97
C ALA A 73 13.82 -3.06 -5.19
N MET A 74 13.03 -2.17 -4.57
CA MET A 74 13.55 -1.07 -3.75
C MET A 74 14.31 -1.58 -2.52
N PHE A 75 13.85 -2.67 -1.92
CA PHE A 75 14.51 -3.27 -0.76
C PHE A 75 15.84 -3.93 -1.13
N GLY A 76 15.85 -4.70 -2.23
CA GLY A 76 16.99 -5.49 -2.70
C GLY A 76 18.09 -4.64 -3.36
N SER A 77 17.73 -3.64 -4.16
CA SER A 77 18.67 -2.78 -4.87
C SER A 77 18.39 -1.29 -4.65
N PRO A 78 18.63 -0.77 -3.42
CA PRO A 78 18.33 0.63 -3.14
C PRO A 78 19.14 1.58 -4.04
N SER A 79 20.40 1.26 -4.36
CA SER A 79 21.28 2.10 -5.21
C SER A 79 20.66 2.45 -6.55
N THR A 80 20.00 1.50 -7.21
CA THR A 80 19.28 1.74 -8.47
C THR A 80 18.21 2.82 -8.31
N PHE A 81 17.47 2.81 -7.20
CA PHE A 81 16.40 3.76 -6.95
C PHE A 81 16.91 5.14 -6.51
N LEU A 82 18.12 5.27 -5.96
CA LEU A 82 18.71 6.58 -5.68
C LEU A 82 18.88 7.41 -6.97
N ASP A 83 19.22 6.75 -8.07
CA ASP A 83 19.44 7.40 -9.36
C ASP A 83 18.15 7.62 -10.15
N LEU A 84 17.12 6.81 -9.92
CA LEU A 84 15.86 6.86 -10.65
C LEU A 84 14.79 7.72 -9.98
N TRP A 85 14.80 7.81 -8.64
CA TRP A 85 13.70 8.40 -7.89
C TRP A 85 13.64 9.94 -7.99
N PRO A 86 12.44 10.53 -8.11
CA PRO A 86 12.24 11.97 -8.24
C PRO A 86 12.79 12.83 -7.09
N TRP A 87 12.78 12.30 -5.88
CA TRP A 87 13.26 12.97 -4.66
C TRP A 87 14.53 12.33 -4.14
N THR A 88 15.31 13.09 -3.39
CA THR A 88 16.55 12.60 -2.78
C THR A 88 16.26 11.47 -1.79
N LEU A 89 16.82 10.29 -2.07
CA LEU A 89 16.70 9.12 -1.21
C LEU A 89 18.05 8.76 -0.59
N THR A 90 18.00 8.25 0.63
CA THR A 90 19.10 7.50 1.23
C THR A 90 18.79 6.01 1.10
N PRO A 91 19.79 5.10 1.21
CA PRO A 91 19.53 3.66 1.21
C PRO A 91 18.57 3.24 2.33
N LEU A 92 18.59 3.95 3.46
CA LEU A 92 17.67 3.74 4.57
C LEU A 92 16.23 4.11 4.18
N SER A 93 16.00 5.34 3.68
CA SER A 93 14.66 5.79 3.31
C SER A 93 14.09 4.99 2.13
N CYS A 94 14.92 4.57 1.18
CA CYS A 94 14.51 3.69 0.09
C CYS A 94 13.95 2.35 0.60
N ARG A 95 14.64 1.69 1.55
CA ARG A 95 14.16 0.45 2.18
C ARG A 95 12.93 0.65 3.06
N THR A 96 12.74 1.84 3.63
CA THR A 96 11.50 2.16 4.35
C THR A 96 10.33 2.34 3.38
N LEU A 97 10.53 3.05 2.26
CA LEU A 97 9.53 3.19 1.20
C LEU A 97 9.19 1.85 0.54
N ALA A 98 10.15 0.93 0.45
CA ALA A 98 9.91 -0.44 0.02
C ALA A 98 8.85 -1.13 0.88
N ALA A 99 8.95 -1.02 2.21
CA ALA A 99 7.97 -1.61 3.13
C ALA A 99 6.57 -0.98 2.95
N VAL A 100 6.51 0.33 2.74
CA VAL A 100 5.25 1.03 2.42
C VAL A 100 4.67 0.54 1.09
N SER A 101 5.50 0.36 0.06
CA SER A 101 5.07 -0.18 -1.24
C SER A 101 4.48 -1.59 -1.11
N CYS A 102 5.05 -2.43 -0.24
CA CYS A 102 4.52 -3.76 0.03
C CYS A 102 3.10 -3.77 0.64
N LEU A 103 2.64 -2.68 1.27
CA LEU A 103 1.25 -2.57 1.73
C LEU A 103 0.26 -2.65 0.56
N GLY A 104 0.64 -2.15 -0.61
CA GLY A 104 -0.14 -2.29 -1.84
C GLY A 104 -0.39 -3.76 -2.23
N GLY A 105 0.44 -4.69 -1.76
CA GLY A 105 0.24 -6.12 -1.91
C GLY A 105 -1.08 -6.65 -1.36
N ALA A 106 -1.70 -5.93 -0.43
CA ALA A 106 -3.07 -6.23 0.01
C ALA A 106 -4.05 -6.25 -1.18
N GLY A 107 -3.82 -5.43 -2.22
CA GLY A 107 -4.62 -5.45 -3.46
C GLY A 107 -4.58 -6.79 -4.21
N ALA A 108 -3.49 -7.56 -4.10
CA ALA A 108 -3.41 -8.92 -4.66
C ALA A 108 -4.48 -9.86 -4.07
N TRP A 109 -4.94 -9.57 -2.85
CA TRP A 109 -6.03 -10.32 -2.20
C TRP A 109 -7.36 -10.18 -2.94
N ALA A 110 -7.54 -9.16 -3.79
CA ALA A 110 -8.73 -9.03 -4.63
C ALA A 110 -8.94 -10.25 -5.54
N TRP A 111 -7.89 -10.99 -5.92
CA TRP A 111 -8.05 -12.24 -6.67
C TRP A 111 -8.69 -13.37 -5.84
N CYS A 112 -8.50 -13.35 -4.52
CA CYS A 112 -9.04 -14.34 -3.59
C CYS A 112 -10.43 -13.98 -3.07
N ASP A 113 -10.72 -12.69 -2.86
CA ASP A 113 -11.99 -12.19 -2.33
C ASP A 113 -12.60 -11.14 -3.25
N ALA A 114 -13.69 -11.50 -3.92
CA ALA A 114 -14.36 -10.66 -4.92
C ALA A 114 -15.40 -9.71 -4.32
N ARG A 115 -15.56 -9.63 -2.99
CA ARG A 115 -16.58 -8.78 -2.37
C ARG A 115 -16.28 -7.29 -2.59
N TRP A 116 -17.28 -6.53 -3.03
CA TRP A 116 -17.19 -5.07 -3.16
C TRP A 116 -16.82 -4.40 -1.83
N SER A 117 -17.36 -4.88 -0.71
CA SER A 117 -17.06 -4.33 0.63
C SER A 117 -15.58 -4.42 1.00
N THR A 118 -14.89 -5.50 0.58
CA THR A 118 -13.44 -5.68 0.76
C THR A 118 -12.67 -4.66 -0.07
N LEU A 119 -12.98 -4.51 -1.36
CA LEU A 119 -12.32 -3.51 -2.20
C LEU A 119 -12.63 -2.09 -1.75
N ARG A 120 -13.86 -1.78 -1.33
CA ARG A 120 -14.24 -0.44 -0.88
C ARG A 120 -13.36 0.03 0.28
N ARG A 121 -13.12 -0.84 1.26
CA ARG A 121 -12.25 -0.52 2.40
C ARG A 121 -10.80 -0.32 1.96
N MET A 122 -10.32 -1.09 0.98
CA MET A 122 -8.99 -0.88 0.40
C MET A 122 -8.90 0.47 -0.32
N LEU A 123 -9.90 0.81 -1.14
CA LEU A 123 -9.97 2.08 -1.85
C LEU A 123 -10.03 3.28 -0.88
N GLU A 124 -10.79 3.19 0.21
CA GLU A 124 -10.86 4.25 1.23
C GLU A 124 -9.47 4.55 1.83
N VAL A 125 -8.72 3.49 2.20
CA VAL A 125 -7.35 3.64 2.73
C VAL A 125 -6.39 4.16 1.65
N GLU A 126 -6.48 3.63 0.44
CA GLU A 126 -5.66 4.03 -0.70
C GLU A 126 -5.87 5.50 -1.06
N LEU A 127 -7.12 5.98 -1.10
CA LEU A 127 -7.44 7.37 -1.41
C LEU A 127 -6.84 8.32 -0.38
N ILE A 128 -6.92 7.99 0.91
CA ILE A 128 -6.30 8.81 1.96
C ILE A 128 -4.78 8.83 1.77
N MET A 129 -4.17 7.68 1.53
CA MET A 129 -2.72 7.54 1.40
C MET A 129 -2.18 8.24 0.15
N VAL A 130 -2.71 7.91 -1.03
CA VAL A 130 -2.30 8.50 -2.31
C VAL A 130 -2.66 9.98 -2.37
N GLY A 131 -3.82 10.38 -1.85
CA GLY A 131 -4.19 11.79 -1.72
C GLY A 131 -3.20 12.58 -0.86
N SER A 132 -2.75 12.00 0.25
CA SER A 132 -1.71 12.60 1.11
C SER A 132 -0.37 12.69 0.40
N ILE A 133 0.01 11.67 -0.38
CA ILE A 133 1.24 11.68 -1.20
C ILE A 133 1.18 12.76 -2.28
N LEU A 134 0.06 12.90 -2.99
CA LEU A 134 -0.14 13.93 -4.02
C LEU A 134 -0.10 15.34 -3.41
N LEU A 135 -0.74 15.55 -2.25
CA LEU A 135 -0.67 16.80 -1.51
C LEU A 135 0.77 17.12 -1.09
N ALA A 136 1.51 16.13 -0.60
CA ALA A 136 2.92 16.29 -0.23
C ALA A 136 3.78 16.62 -1.46
N ALA A 137 3.55 15.96 -2.60
CA ALA A 137 4.25 16.22 -3.86
C ALA A 137 3.96 17.63 -4.39
N PHE A 138 2.72 18.11 -4.28
CA PHE A 138 2.35 19.47 -4.65
C PHE A 138 3.00 20.52 -3.74
N ARG A 139 3.02 20.26 -2.43
CA ARG A 139 3.64 21.14 -1.43
C ARG A 139 5.16 21.21 -1.60
N ALA A 140 5.81 20.08 -1.88
CA ALA A 140 7.26 19.97 -2.05
C ALA A 140 7.67 19.85 -3.52
N ARG A 141 6.91 20.50 -4.42
CA ARG A 141 7.17 20.47 -5.86
C ARG A 141 8.54 21.05 -6.24
N ASP A 142 9.05 21.98 -5.44
CA ASP A 142 10.34 22.64 -5.70
C ASP A 142 11.53 21.69 -5.43
N GLU A 143 11.31 20.61 -4.67
CA GLU A 143 12.29 19.53 -4.43
C GLU A 143 12.21 18.40 -5.48
N LEU A 144 11.23 18.46 -6.38
CA LEU A 144 11.04 17.45 -7.43
C LEU A 144 12.12 17.62 -8.51
N ASN A 145 12.97 16.61 -8.68
CA ASN A 145 13.91 16.58 -9.79
C ASN A 145 13.26 15.99 -11.04
N SER A 146 12.72 16.88 -11.89
CA SER A 146 12.05 16.50 -13.16
C SER A 146 12.97 15.81 -14.18
N GLY A 147 14.29 15.86 -14.00
CA GLY A 147 15.27 15.16 -14.84
C GLY A 147 15.43 13.67 -14.50
N LYS A 148 14.86 13.22 -13.37
CA LYS A 148 14.91 11.82 -12.96
C LYS A 148 13.91 10.98 -13.76
N PRO A 149 14.28 9.78 -14.25
CA PRO A 149 13.43 8.97 -15.11
C PRO A 149 12.04 8.62 -14.53
N LEU A 150 11.94 8.44 -13.20
CA LEU A 150 10.67 8.09 -12.56
C LEU A 150 9.82 9.30 -12.17
N ALA A 151 10.28 10.54 -12.36
CA ALA A 151 9.56 11.72 -11.88
C ALA A 151 8.13 11.80 -12.45
N TRP A 152 8.02 11.77 -13.77
CA TRP A 152 6.73 11.83 -14.45
C TRP A 152 5.94 10.53 -14.36
N PRO A 153 6.51 9.33 -14.63
CA PRO A 153 5.75 8.08 -14.53
C PRO A 153 5.15 7.83 -13.15
N LEU A 154 5.86 8.20 -12.07
CA LEU A 154 5.36 8.04 -10.71
C LEU A 154 4.21 9.00 -10.42
N LEU A 155 4.36 10.28 -10.79
CA LEU A 155 3.35 11.30 -10.55
C LEU A 155 2.08 11.05 -11.38
N THR A 156 2.23 10.71 -12.67
CA THR A 156 1.09 10.31 -13.50
C THR A 156 0.45 9.02 -13.00
N GLY A 157 1.25 8.04 -12.58
CA GLY A 157 0.77 6.81 -11.96
C GLY A 157 -0.08 7.06 -10.73
N PHE A 158 0.38 7.90 -9.79
CA PHE A 158 -0.40 8.26 -8.60
C PHE A 158 -1.66 9.05 -8.95
N CYS A 159 -1.60 9.99 -9.88
CA CYS A 159 -2.79 10.74 -10.33
C CYS A 159 -3.83 9.82 -10.98
N LEU A 160 -3.40 8.95 -11.90
CA LEU A 160 -4.28 8.00 -12.58
C LEU A 160 -4.89 7.01 -11.59
N LEU A 161 -4.09 6.48 -10.67
CA LEU A 161 -4.56 5.59 -9.61
C LEU A 161 -5.60 6.28 -8.74
N PHE A 162 -5.31 7.50 -8.28
CA PHE A 162 -6.24 8.29 -7.45
C PHE A 162 -7.57 8.56 -8.15
N VAL A 163 -7.53 9.01 -9.41
CA VAL A 163 -8.75 9.27 -10.20
C VAL A 163 -9.51 7.97 -10.47
N ALA A 164 -8.82 6.90 -10.84
CA ALA A 164 -9.45 5.59 -11.06
C ALA A 164 -10.12 5.07 -9.79
N SER A 165 -9.50 5.26 -8.63
CA SER A 165 -10.03 4.86 -7.32
C SER A 165 -11.24 5.71 -6.92
N ILE A 166 -11.27 7.02 -7.23
CA ILE A 166 -12.48 7.86 -7.06
C ILE A 166 -13.62 7.39 -7.97
N VAL A 167 -13.32 7.11 -9.24
CA VAL A 167 -14.31 6.64 -10.20
C VAL A 167 -14.88 5.29 -9.75
N ALA A 168 -14.02 4.34 -9.36
CA ALA A 168 -14.45 3.05 -8.83
C ALA A 168 -15.30 3.22 -7.56
N TRP A 169 -14.87 4.06 -6.61
CA TRP A 169 -15.59 4.29 -5.36
C TRP A 169 -16.97 4.95 -5.57
N SER A 170 -17.07 5.88 -6.52
CA SER A 170 -18.32 6.57 -6.87
C SER A 170 -19.27 5.72 -7.72
N ALA A 171 -18.74 4.78 -8.51
CA ALA A 171 -19.50 3.81 -9.29
C ALA A 171 -20.11 2.68 -8.44
N GLN A 172 -20.51 2.97 -7.19
CA GLN A 172 -21.09 2.01 -6.25
C GLN A 172 -22.10 1.10 -6.98
N PRO A 173 -22.03 -0.24 -6.77
CA PRO A 173 -23.14 -1.11 -7.13
C PRO A 173 -24.34 -0.74 -6.25
N GLY A 174 -25.06 0.31 -6.64
CA GLY A 174 -26.26 0.79 -6.00
C GLY A 174 -27.47 0.46 -6.88
N SER A 175 -28.25 -0.52 -6.43
CA SER A 175 -29.71 -0.57 -6.60
C SER A 175 -30.30 -0.43 -8.02
N ARG A 176 -29.65 -0.97 -9.07
CA ARG A 176 -30.36 -1.22 -10.33
C ARG A 176 -31.06 -2.57 -10.26
N VAL A 177 -32.39 -2.50 -10.28
CA VAL A 177 -33.41 -3.56 -10.47
C VAL A 177 -34.22 -3.92 -9.21
N ARG A 178 -35.05 -2.97 -8.77
CA ARG A 178 -36.46 -3.24 -8.48
C ARG A 178 -37.30 -2.31 -9.36
N ARG A 179 -37.58 -2.74 -10.59
CA ARG A 179 -38.76 -2.32 -11.35
C ARG A 179 -39.37 -3.57 -11.95
#